data_AF-A0A397BWW4-F1
#
_entry.id   AF-A0A397BWW4-F1
#
_cell.length_a   1.000
_cell.length_b   1.000
_cell.length_c   1.000
_cell.angle_alpha   90.00
_cell.angle_beta   90.00
_cell.angle_gamma   90.00
#
_symmetry.space_group_name_H-M   'P 1'
#
loop_
_entity.id
_entity.type
_entity.pdbx_description
1 polymer ?
#
loop_
_entity_poly.entity_id
_entity_poly.type
_entity_poly.pdbx_seq_one_letter_code
_entity_poly.pdbx_strand_id
1 'polypeptide(L)'
;MTFSVKATIVDVIIGEMFFRNDAIINQHDSDSMDENAATNKAAKIAKQKLNTMKLFVRSDDDPDRYTITIKNVMRFELAMDFVGIGMSFRQVASAIQYAKIRTHTAKLTGANDLIVGQYVRVLVGTSLQHIADVLDHESVWAMSLAAEIIFNMLVKFLDALYPPWRTKLIGMSSDGENTMTGRHRGLVTRIVATAENPVLRIWCAPHQIDLIVKQAAECVAYGTWIKFTWSFSVFLRQQANLTTRMNVKCPKQTNRWSHLGRLLTFLKSHRRQLIAYCVENRPDNAPTYEWWLVTFSIAPIIDAINVTITILQSRSLLIAQQESHINALVGTLAAMLDVAIVEQGESIDDDDDVVYESMRIPVDSIVAHIHDQGSFATKCYDELNPGE
;
A
#
# COMPACT_ATOMS: atom_id res chain seq x y z
N MET A 1 -2.66 -29.15 20.44
CA MET A 1 -3.44 -28.42 19.42
C MET A 1 -3.15 -29.07 18.08
N THR A 2 -4.18 -29.41 17.31
CA THR A 2 -4.06 -30.19 16.07
C THR A 2 -4.83 -29.51 14.95
N PHE A 3 -4.24 -29.48 13.76
CA PHE A 3 -4.85 -28.92 12.55
C PHE A 3 -4.88 -29.96 11.44
N SER A 4 -5.86 -29.87 10.55
CA SER A 4 -5.99 -30.73 9.37
C SER A 4 -6.11 -29.87 8.12
N VAL A 5 -5.18 -30.03 7.17
CA VAL A 5 -5.05 -29.19 5.98
C VAL A 5 -5.00 -30.04 4.72
N LYS A 6 -5.70 -29.66 3.65
CA LYS A 6 -5.70 -30.33 2.35
C LYS A 6 -4.28 -30.44 1.78
N ALA A 7 -3.95 -31.60 1.21
CA ALA A 7 -2.66 -31.90 0.62
C ALA A 7 -2.30 -30.93 -0.50
N THR A 8 -3.27 -30.50 -1.31
CA THR A 8 -3.06 -29.48 -2.34
C THR A 8 -2.53 -28.16 -1.78
N ILE A 9 -3.04 -27.70 -0.63
CA ILE A 9 -2.56 -26.47 0.04
C ILE A 9 -1.13 -26.67 0.54
N VAL A 10 -0.84 -27.82 1.16
CA VAL A 10 0.48 -28.09 1.74
C VAL A 10 1.53 -28.32 0.65
N ASP A 11 1.24 -29.16 -0.34
CA ASP A 11 2.18 -29.58 -1.37
C ASP A 11 2.45 -28.44 -2.36
N VAL A 12 1.39 -27.79 -2.86
CA VAL A 12 1.51 -26.73 -3.87
C VAL A 12 1.81 -25.38 -3.24
N ILE A 13 0.99 -24.90 -2.29
CA ILE A 13 1.11 -23.53 -1.79
C ILE A 13 2.27 -23.44 -0.78
N ILE A 14 2.22 -24.24 0.29
CA ILE A 14 3.28 -24.24 1.29
C ILE A 14 4.59 -24.77 0.72
N GLY A 15 4.56 -25.89 0.00
CA GLY A 15 5.74 -26.65 -0.44
C GLY A 15 6.40 -26.16 -1.73
N GLU A 16 5.67 -25.57 -2.67
CA GLU A 16 6.23 -25.10 -3.94
C GLU A 16 6.23 -23.58 -4.06
N MET A 17 5.11 -22.91 -3.76
CA MET A 17 4.98 -21.47 -3.98
C MET A 17 5.80 -20.65 -2.98
N PHE A 18 5.82 -21.03 -1.70
CA PHE A 18 6.64 -20.34 -0.68
C PHE A 18 8.11 -20.79 -0.63
N PHE A 19 8.51 -21.75 -1.46
CA PHE A 19 9.91 -22.23 -1.56
C PHE A 19 10.51 -22.06 -2.97
N ARG A 20 9.94 -21.22 -3.84
CA ARG A 20 10.50 -21.03 -5.19
C ARG A 20 11.96 -20.59 -5.15
N ASN A 21 12.77 -21.28 -5.95
CA ASN A 21 14.18 -21.01 -6.20
C ASN A 21 14.33 -19.73 -7.04
N ASP A 22 14.61 -18.60 -6.42
CA ASP A 22 15.04 -17.39 -7.11
C ASP A 22 16.46 -17.55 -7.66
N ALA A 23 16.58 -18.29 -8.76
CA ALA A 23 17.80 -18.40 -9.55
C ALA A 23 17.64 -17.88 -10.99
N ILE A 24 16.52 -17.25 -11.36
CA ILE A 24 16.30 -16.83 -12.77
C ILE A 24 15.72 -15.41 -12.90
N ILE A 25 16.08 -14.48 -12.01
CA ILE A 25 15.95 -13.05 -12.32
C ILE A 25 17.25 -12.34 -11.92
N ASN A 26 18.05 -12.04 -12.94
CA ASN A 26 19.18 -11.11 -12.99
C ASN A 26 20.45 -11.47 -12.20
N GLN A 27 21.35 -12.19 -12.87
CA GLN A 27 22.71 -11.70 -13.12
C GLN A 27 23.21 -12.33 -14.43
N HIS A 28 23.02 -11.57 -15.51
CA HIS A 28 23.88 -11.69 -16.68
C HIS A 28 25.20 -11.06 -16.24
N ASP A 29 26.17 -11.88 -15.85
CA ASP A 29 27.60 -11.61 -15.99
C ASP A 29 28.40 -12.88 -15.64
N SER A 30 29.05 -13.39 -16.69
CA SER A 30 30.28 -14.19 -16.77
C SER A 30 30.54 -15.37 -15.80
N ASP A 31 30.80 -16.49 -16.47
CA ASP A 31 31.83 -17.51 -16.22
C ASP A 31 31.51 -18.72 -15.32
N SER A 32 31.41 -19.86 -16.02
CA SER A 32 31.52 -21.26 -15.58
C SER A 32 31.00 -21.56 -14.17
N MET A 33 29.71 -21.86 -14.05
CA MET A 33 29.21 -22.51 -12.83
C MET A 33 29.71 -23.95 -12.76
N ASP A 34 30.61 -24.19 -11.80
CA ASP A 34 31.04 -25.50 -11.35
C ASP A 34 29.82 -26.38 -10.99
N GLU A 35 29.66 -27.51 -11.69
CA GLU A 35 28.55 -28.45 -11.56
C GLU A 35 28.37 -28.95 -10.11
N ASN A 36 29.48 -28.94 -9.35
CA ASN A 36 29.54 -29.33 -7.94
C ASN A 36 28.94 -28.26 -6.99
N ALA A 37 28.97 -26.98 -7.38
CA ALA A 37 28.35 -25.90 -6.60
C ALA A 37 26.82 -25.89 -6.75
N ALA A 38 26.32 -26.20 -7.95
CA ALA A 38 24.88 -26.30 -8.24
C ALA A 38 24.23 -27.48 -7.50
N THR A 39 24.87 -28.65 -7.50
CA THR A 39 24.41 -29.85 -6.76
C THR A 39 24.43 -29.63 -5.24
N ASN A 40 25.47 -29.02 -4.69
CA ASN A 40 25.52 -28.69 -3.26
C ASN A 40 24.44 -27.67 -2.85
N LYS A 41 24.13 -26.68 -3.71
CA LYS A 41 23.05 -25.73 -3.48
C LYS A 41 21.67 -26.42 -3.50
N ALA A 42 21.44 -27.32 -4.45
CA ALA A 42 20.19 -28.10 -4.55
C ALA A 42 19.99 -29.02 -3.33
N ALA A 43 21.04 -29.71 -2.87
CA ALA A 43 20.98 -30.57 -1.69
C ALA A 43 20.67 -29.79 -0.41
N LYS A 44 21.23 -28.58 -0.27
CA LYS A 44 20.94 -27.68 0.86
C LYS A 44 19.49 -27.22 0.86
N ILE A 45 18.95 -26.87 -0.31
CA ILE A 45 17.54 -26.48 -0.49
C ILE A 45 16.60 -27.64 -0.16
N ALA A 46 16.90 -28.86 -0.65
CA ALA A 46 16.10 -30.05 -0.36
C ALA A 46 16.05 -30.36 1.14
N LYS A 47 17.20 -30.27 1.83
CA LYS A 47 17.28 -30.44 3.28
C LYS A 47 16.51 -29.35 4.04
N GLN A 48 16.56 -28.12 3.55
CA GLN A 48 15.80 -27.00 4.13
C GLN A 48 14.29 -27.21 3.94
N LYS A 49 13.83 -27.62 2.77
CA LYS A 49 12.43 -27.96 2.49
C LYS A 49 11.94 -29.07 3.43
N LEU A 50 12.69 -30.18 3.54
CA LEU A 50 12.36 -31.29 4.44
C LEU A 50 12.24 -30.84 5.90
N ASN A 51 13.23 -30.08 6.39
CA ASN A 51 13.19 -29.57 7.76
C ASN A 51 12.03 -28.61 7.99
N THR A 52 11.65 -27.82 6.98
CA THR A 52 10.60 -26.83 7.12
C THR A 52 9.20 -27.43 7.07
N MET A 53 9.03 -28.53 6.34
CA MET A 53 7.77 -29.28 6.25
C MET A 53 7.57 -30.28 7.39
N LYS A 54 8.51 -30.38 8.34
CA LYS A 54 8.52 -31.41 9.40
C LYS A 54 7.26 -31.50 10.26
N LEU A 55 6.51 -30.40 10.42
CA LEU A 55 5.26 -30.39 11.19
C LEU A 55 4.04 -30.88 10.39
N PHE A 56 4.15 -30.96 9.07
CA PHE A 56 3.11 -31.46 8.18
C PHE A 56 3.33 -32.95 7.98
N VAL A 57 2.51 -33.78 8.64
CA VAL A 57 2.55 -35.23 8.49
C VAL A 57 1.35 -35.65 7.65
N ARG A 58 1.53 -36.40 6.56
CA ARG A 58 0.39 -36.92 5.79
C ARG A 58 -0.48 -37.78 6.72
N SER A 59 -1.79 -37.64 6.61
CA SER A 59 -2.72 -38.46 7.36
C SER A 59 -2.71 -39.88 6.80
N ASP A 60 -2.64 -40.88 7.68
CA ASP A 60 -2.73 -42.28 7.27
C ASP A 60 -4.16 -42.65 6.82
N ASP A 61 -5.16 -41.96 7.39
CA ASP A 61 -6.59 -42.20 7.12
C ASP A 61 -7.11 -41.46 5.87
N ASP A 62 -6.48 -40.34 5.51
CA ASP A 62 -6.89 -39.48 4.39
C ASP A 62 -5.65 -38.98 3.64
N PRO A 63 -5.25 -39.64 2.55
CA PRO A 63 -4.02 -39.28 1.82
C PRO A 63 -4.08 -37.88 1.19
N ASP A 64 -5.28 -37.28 1.09
CA ASP A 64 -5.50 -35.94 0.58
C ASP A 64 -5.41 -34.88 1.69
N ARG A 65 -4.98 -35.26 2.90
CA ARG A 65 -4.81 -34.34 4.04
C ARG A 65 -3.51 -34.55 4.80
N TYR A 66 -3.05 -33.47 5.41
CA TYR A 66 -1.97 -33.45 6.38
C TYR A 66 -2.52 -33.13 7.76
N THR A 67 -2.03 -33.86 8.75
CA THR A 67 -2.27 -33.64 10.18
C THR A 67 -1.05 -32.93 10.78
N ILE A 68 -1.31 -31.82 11.46
CA ILE A 68 -0.28 -31.00 12.09
C ILE A 68 -0.54 -30.99 13.59
N THR A 69 0.44 -31.41 14.39
CA THR A 69 0.31 -31.44 15.86
C THR A 69 1.29 -30.48 16.52
N ILE A 70 0.77 -29.40 17.12
CA ILE A 70 1.52 -28.48 17.96
C ILE A 70 1.58 -29.03 19.38
N LYS A 71 2.74 -29.61 19.73
CA LYS A 71 3.01 -30.19 21.05
C LYS A 71 3.11 -29.15 22.16
N ASN A 72 3.66 -27.98 21.85
CA ASN A 72 3.87 -26.91 22.83
C ASN A 72 3.08 -25.66 22.45
N VAL A 73 1.85 -25.61 22.95
CA VAL A 73 0.85 -24.59 22.59
C VAL A 73 1.27 -23.21 23.09
N MET A 74 1.72 -23.09 24.34
CA MET A 74 2.16 -21.82 24.92
C MET A 74 3.28 -21.15 24.11
N ARG A 75 4.27 -21.94 23.65
CA ARG A 75 5.36 -21.41 22.82
C ARG A 75 4.88 -21.00 21.43
N PHE A 76 3.91 -21.73 20.87
CA PHE A 76 3.32 -21.41 19.58
C PHE A 76 2.53 -20.10 19.64
N GLU A 77 1.60 -19.97 20.59
CA GLU A 77 0.76 -18.78 20.76
C GLU A 77 1.61 -17.54 20.99
N LEU A 78 2.53 -17.58 21.95
CA LEU A 78 3.41 -16.45 22.25
C LEU A 78 4.30 -16.05 21.05
N ALA A 79 4.73 -17.04 20.23
CA ALA A 79 5.46 -16.74 19.01
C ALA A 79 4.58 -16.03 17.98
N MET A 80 3.32 -16.44 17.83
CA MET A 80 2.38 -15.80 16.91
C MET A 80 1.99 -14.40 17.37
N ASP A 81 1.85 -14.16 18.67
CA ASP A 81 1.61 -12.82 19.23
C ASP A 81 2.75 -11.85 18.87
N PHE A 82 4.01 -12.28 19.07
CA PHE A 82 5.16 -11.46 18.72
C PHE A 82 5.32 -11.24 17.21
N VAL A 83 5.03 -12.24 16.38
CA VAL A 83 4.98 -12.06 14.92
C VAL A 83 3.87 -11.07 14.55
N GLY A 84 2.70 -11.15 15.20
CA GLY A 84 1.54 -10.30 14.96
C GLY A 84 1.80 -8.82 15.20
N ILE A 85 2.68 -8.48 16.15
CA ILE A 85 3.11 -7.09 16.40
C ILE A 85 4.31 -6.65 15.53
N GLY A 86 4.71 -7.45 14.55
CA GLY A 86 5.71 -7.10 13.54
C GLY A 86 7.16 -7.48 13.87
N MET A 87 7.41 -8.33 14.87
CA MET A 87 8.76 -8.80 15.16
C MET A 87 9.23 -9.82 14.11
N SER A 88 10.49 -9.69 13.66
CA SER A 88 11.12 -10.69 12.80
C SER A 88 11.31 -12.03 13.54
N PHE A 89 11.41 -13.15 12.81
CA PHE A 89 11.55 -14.48 13.42
C PHE A 89 12.74 -14.61 14.37
N ARG A 90 13.83 -13.91 14.07
CA ARG A 90 15.00 -13.83 14.95
C ARG A 90 14.67 -13.07 16.24
N GLN A 91 14.01 -11.92 16.13
CA GLN A 91 13.59 -11.14 17.29
C GLN A 91 12.60 -11.92 18.17
N VAL A 92 11.64 -12.63 17.56
CA VAL A 92 10.70 -13.51 18.28
C VAL A 92 11.42 -14.60 19.05
N ALA A 93 12.37 -15.30 18.41
CA ALA A 93 13.16 -16.33 19.08
C ALA A 93 13.94 -15.78 20.28
N SER A 94 14.59 -14.62 20.12
CA SER A 94 15.29 -13.93 21.21
C SER A 94 14.33 -13.50 22.33
N ALA A 95 13.16 -12.95 21.99
CA ALA A 95 12.17 -12.52 22.98
C ALA A 95 11.64 -13.69 23.80
N ILE A 96 11.31 -14.82 23.16
CA ILE A 96 10.89 -16.04 23.85
C ILE A 96 12.01 -16.58 24.74
N GLN A 97 13.25 -16.54 24.27
CA GLN A 97 14.40 -16.98 25.07
C GLN A 97 14.62 -16.08 26.30
N TYR A 98 14.49 -14.75 26.17
CA TYR A 98 14.56 -13.84 27.31
C TYR A 98 13.40 -14.05 28.28
N ALA A 99 12.17 -14.21 27.76
CA ALA A 99 11.00 -14.53 28.58
C ALA A 99 11.21 -15.83 29.36
N LYS A 100 11.75 -16.88 28.71
CA LYS A 100 12.13 -18.14 29.37
C LYS A 100 13.11 -17.88 30.53
N ILE A 101 14.19 -17.15 30.27
CA ILE A 101 15.24 -16.90 31.27
C ILE A 101 14.68 -16.15 32.48
N ARG A 102 13.83 -15.14 32.25
CA ARG A 102 13.28 -14.29 33.31
C ARG A 102 12.14 -14.94 34.10
N THR A 103 11.34 -15.78 33.46
CA THR A 103 10.17 -16.42 34.08
C THR A 103 10.44 -17.86 34.55
N HIS A 104 11.60 -18.43 34.21
CA HIS A 104 11.93 -19.84 34.43
C HIS A 104 10.92 -20.83 33.83
N THR A 105 10.19 -20.42 32.78
CA THR A 105 9.14 -21.26 32.17
C THR A 105 9.74 -22.29 31.21
N ALA A 106 9.83 -23.55 31.65
CA ALA A 106 10.38 -24.65 30.84
C ALA A 106 9.67 -24.84 29.48
N LYS A 107 8.36 -24.54 29.41
CA LYS A 107 7.55 -24.61 28.18
C LYS A 107 8.06 -23.67 27.06
N LEU A 108 8.86 -22.65 27.36
CA LEU A 108 9.41 -21.74 26.33
C LEU A 108 10.75 -22.23 25.75
N THR A 109 11.25 -23.39 26.20
CA THR A 109 12.54 -23.92 25.75
C THR A 109 12.59 -24.22 24.26
N GLY A 110 13.75 -23.96 23.64
CA GLY A 110 14.06 -24.41 22.29
C GLY A 110 13.41 -23.60 21.17
N ALA A 111 12.96 -22.37 21.45
CA ALA A 111 12.56 -21.45 20.39
C ALA A 111 13.79 -21.01 19.57
N ASN A 112 13.70 -21.12 18.25
CA ASN A 112 14.66 -20.58 17.30
C ASN A 112 13.90 -20.06 16.06
N ASP A 113 14.60 -19.34 15.20
CA ASP A 113 14.03 -18.74 13.99
C ASP A 113 13.39 -19.77 13.04
N LEU A 114 13.97 -20.97 12.93
CA LEU A 114 13.43 -22.08 12.14
C LEU A 114 12.08 -22.57 12.68
N ILE A 115 11.95 -22.76 14.00
CA ILE A 115 10.70 -23.19 14.64
C ILE A 115 9.64 -22.10 14.53
N VAL A 116 9.99 -20.83 14.70
CA VAL A 116 9.06 -19.71 14.49
C VAL A 116 8.58 -19.71 13.04
N GLY A 117 9.48 -19.91 12.07
CA GLY A 117 9.12 -20.04 10.66
C GLY A 117 8.19 -21.23 10.38
N GLN A 118 8.37 -22.37 11.07
CA GLN A 118 7.44 -23.50 10.95
C GLN A 118 6.05 -23.14 11.49
N TYR A 119 5.97 -22.48 12.64
CA TYR A 119 4.71 -22.03 13.24
C TYR A 119 3.95 -21.07 12.33
N VAL A 120 4.65 -20.12 11.71
CA VAL A 120 4.03 -19.21 10.73
C VAL A 120 3.45 -19.99 9.54
N ARG A 121 4.16 -21.00 9.02
CA ARG A 121 3.64 -21.82 7.91
C ARG A 121 2.42 -22.65 8.31
N VAL A 122 2.38 -23.17 9.54
CA VAL A 122 1.19 -23.85 10.07
C VAL A 122 0.00 -22.88 10.12
N LEU A 123 0.22 -21.66 10.62
CA LEU A 123 -0.82 -20.64 10.67
C LEU A 123 -1.31 -20.24 9.27
N VAL A 124 -0.40 -20.06 8.32
CA VAL A 124 -0.73 -19.77 6.91
C VAL A 124 -1.50 -20.93 6.29
N GLY A 125 -1.01 -22.17 6.41
CA GLY A 125 -1.68 -23.36 5.85
C GLY A 125 -3.06 -23.58 6.44
N THR A 126 -3.22 -23.37 7.75
CA THR A 126 -4.52 -23.44 8.43
C THR A 126 -5.43 -22.31 7.96
N SER A 127 -4.93 -21.08 7.86
CA SER A 127 -5.74 -19.95 7.36
C SER A 127 -6.21 -20.18 5.93
N LEU A 128 -5.35 -20.73 5.06
CA LEU A 128 -5.71 -21.12 3.70
C LEU A 128 -6.73 -22.26 3.69
N GLN A 129 -6.64 -23.22 4.62
CA GLN A 129 -7.68 -24.24 4.77
C GLN A 129 -9.02 -23.62 5.14
N HIS A 130 -9.04 -22.71 6.11
CA HIS A 130 -10.27 -22.01 6.48
C HIS A 130 -10.86 -21.23 5.31
N ILE A 131 -10.01 -20.56 4.50
CA ILE A 131 -10.47 -19.92 3.27
C ILE A 131 -11.04 -20.95 2.29
N ALA A 132 -10.35 -22.08 2.06
CA ALA A 132 -10.85 -23.15 1.20
C ALA A 132 -12.21 -23.68 1.67
N ASP A 133 -12.39 -23.90 2.97
CA ASP A 133 -13.64 -24.37 3.56
C ASP A 133 -14.76 -23.33 3.39
N VAL A 134 -14.45 -22.04 3.58
CA VAL A 134 -15.39 -20.95 3.30
C VAL A 134 -15.77 -20.93 1.82
N LEU A 135 -14.81 -21.08 0.90
CA LEU A 135 -15.07 -21.09 -0.55
C LEU A 135 -15.91 -22.30 -1.00
N ASP A 136 -15.78 -23.42 -0.30
CA ASP A 136 -16.52 -24.66 -0.56
C ASP A 136 -17.94 -24.63 0.02
N HIS A 137 -18.19 -23.76 1.02
CA HIS A 137 -19.49 -23.65 1.67
C HIS A 137 -20.60 -23.24 0.69
N GLU A 138 -21.78 -23.86 0.79
CA GLU A 138 -22.91 -23.64 -0.12
C GLU A 138 -23.41 -22.19 -0.15
N SER A 139 -23.28 -21.48 0.98
CA SER A 139 -23.65 -20.06 1.08
C SER A 139 -22.67 -19.10 0.39
N VAL A 140 -21.49 -19.58 -0.02
CA VAL A 140 -20.47 -18.76 -0.67
C VAL A 140 -20.54 -18.96 -2.18
N TRP A 141 -21.09 -17.95 -2.84
CA TRP A 141 -21.34 -17.94 -4.28
C TRP A 141 -20.33 -17.08 -5.08
N ALA A 142 -19.38 -16.41 -4.41
CA ALA A 142 -18.57 -15.34 -5.03
C ALA A 142 -17.16 -15.13 -4.42
N MET A 143 -16.16 -14.80 -5.26
CA MET A 143 -14.80 -14.33 -4.86
C MET A 143 -14.12 -13.38 -5.89
N SER A 144 -13.03 -12.65 -5.54
CA SER A 144 -12.29 -11.65 -6.40
C SER A 144 -10.76 -11.49 -6.14
N LEU A 145 -9.87 -11.23 -7.15
CA LEU A 145 -8.37 -11.43 -7.08
C LEU A 145 -7.41 -10.49 -7.95
N ALA A 146 -6.03 -10.64 -7.95
CA ALA A 146 -5.01 -9.78 -8.70
C ALA A 146 -3.47 -10.25 -8.91
N ALA A 147 -2.86 -10.43 -10.15
CA ALA A 147 -1.57 -9.97 -10.87
C ALA A 147 -0.80 -11.02 -11.81
N GLU A 148 0.22 -10.76 -12.71
CA GLU A 148 0.71 -11.62 -13.90
C GLU A 148 1.78 -12.79 -13.79
N ILE A 149 2.98 -12.70 -13.19
CA ILE A 149 3.68 -13.96 -12.70
C ILE A 149 2.76 -14.63 -11.68
N ILE A 150 2.15 -13.72 -10.95
CA ILE A 150 1.01 -13.90 -10.14
C ILE A 150 -0.12 -14.57 -10.96
N PHE A 151 -0.24 -14.58 -12.30
CA PHE A 151 -1.34 -15.26 -13.01
C PHE A 151 -1.13 -16.76 -12.91
N ASN A 152 0.05 -17.23 -13.32
CA ASN A 152 0.38 -18.65 -13.22
C ASN A 152 0.41 -19.11 -11.75
N MET A 153 0.85 -18.24 -10.84
CA MET A 153 0.82 -18.53 -9.40
C MET A 153 -0.61 -18.50 -8.83
N LEU A 154 -1.43 -17.54 -9.23
CA LEU A 154 -2.80 -17.32 -8.76
C LEU A 154 -3.69 -18.43 -9.28
N VAL A 155 -3.58 -18.80 -10.55
CA VAL A 155 -4.28 -19.97 -11.10
C VAL A 155 -3.91 -21.22 -10.31
N LYS A 156 -2.61 -21.52 -10.12
CA LYS A 156 -2.17 -22.68 -9.30
C LYS A 156 -2.66 -22.60 -7.85
N PHE A 157 -2.64 -21.41 -7.26
CA PHE A 157 -3.09 -21.16 -5.90
C PHE A 157 -4.59 -21.39 -5.75
N LEU A 158 -5.39 -20.87 -6.68
CA LEU A 158 -6.83 -21.06 -6.70
C LEU A 158 -7.22 -22.48 -7.05
N ASP A 159 -6.55 -23.12 -8.01
CA ASP A 159 -6.77 -24.52 -8.33
C ASP A 159 -6.49 -25.41 -7.10
N ALA A 160 -5.47 -25.06 -6.29
CA ALA A 160 -5.15 -25.75 -5.05
C ALA A 160 -6.13 -25.46 -3.90
N LEU A 161 -6.61 -24.22 -3.78
CA LEU A 161 -7.58 -23.79 -2.76
C LEU A 161 -8.99 -24.30 -3.05
N TYR A 162 -9.46 -24.08 -4.28
CA TYR A 162 -10.82 -24.35 -4.73
C TYR A 162 -10.84 -24.58 -6.25
N PRO A 163 -10.71 -25.85 -6.72
CA PRO A 163 -10.60 -26.17 -8.15
C PRO A 163 -11.67 -25.52 -9.07
N PRO A 164 -12.95 -25.44 -8.69
CA PRO A 164 -13.98 -24.87 -9.57
C PRO A 164 -14.15 -23.34 -9.43
N TRP A 165 -13.12 -22.61 -8.95
CA TRP A 165 -13.19 -21.15 -8.75
C TRP A 165 -13.59 -20.35 -9.99
N ARG A 166 -13.36 -20.87 -11.20
CA ARG A 166 -13.72 -20.22 -12.48
C ARG A 166 -15.23 -20.04 -12.65
N THR A 167 -16.04 -20.90 -12.04
CA THR A 167 -17.51 -20.76 -12.02
C THR A 167 -17.98 -19.72 -11.02
N LYS A 168 -17.22 -19.51 -9.92
CA LYS A 168 -17.55 -18.62 -8.81
C LYS A 168 -16.90 -17.23 -8.89
N LEU A 169 -16.10 -16.95 -9.92
CA LEU A 169 -15.48 -15.64 -10.08
C LEU A 169 -16.53 -14.62 -10.55
N ILE A 170 -16.90 -13.69 -9.67
CA ILE A 170 -17.88 -12.65 -9.99
C ILE A 170 -17.25 -11.31 -10.37
N GLY A 171 -16.03 -11.06 -9.89
CA GLY A 171 -15.42 -9.76 -10.03
C GLY A 171 -13.92 -9.77 -9.77
N MET A 172 -13.27 -8.71 -10.24
CA MET A 172 -11.83 -8.56 -10.12
C MET A 172 -11.47 -7.09 -10.01
N SER A 173 -10.88 -6.71 -8.88
CA SER A 173 -10.43 -5.34 -8.64
C SER A 173 -8.94 -5.19 -8.95
N SER A 174 -8.57 -4.13 -9.67
CA SER A 174 -7.17 -3.77 -9.90
C SER A 174 -6.97 -2.26 -9.87
N ASP A 175 -5.72 -1.83 -9.77
CA ASP A 175 -5.33 -0.42 -9.89
C ASP A 175 -5.48 0.11 -11.32
N GLY A 176 -5.89 -0.70 -12.30
CA GLY A 176 -6.17 -0.26 -13.67
C GLY A 176 -4.92 -0.09 -14.54
N GLU A 177 -3.73 -0.26 -13.96
CA GLU A 177 -2.46 -0.15 -14.69
C GLU A 177 -2.41 -1.09 -15.90
N ASN A 178 -1.63 -0.72 -16.92
CA ASN A 178 -1.57 -1.49 -18.17
C ASN A 178 -1.12 -2.95 -17.96
N THR A 179 -0.31 -3.21 -16.94
CA THR A 179 0.10 -4.57 -16.53
C THR A 179 -1.07 -5.39 -15.95
N MET A 180 -2.13 -4.73 -15.48
CA MET A 180 -3.34 -5.33 -14.93
C MET A 180 -4.45 -5.40 -15.97
N THR A 181 -4.70 -4.34 -16.73
CA THR A 181 -5.87 -4.22 -17.63
C THR A 181 -5.56 -4.37 -19.12
N GLY A 182 -4.27 -4.39 -19.49
CA GLY A 182 -3.83 -4.47 -20.88
C GLY A 182 -4.52 -5.59 -21.68
N ARG A 183 -4.87 -5.29 -22.92
CA ARG A 183 -5.71 -6.14 -23.79
C ARG A 183 -5.18 -7.57 -23.99
N HIS A 184 -3.86 -7.75 -24.03
CA HIS A 184 -3.24 -9.04 -24.36
C HIS A 184 -2.46 -9.67 -23.20
N ARG A 185 -1.87 -8.85 -22.33
CA ARG A 185 -1.03 -9.32 -21.21
C ARG A 185 -1.51 -8.86 -19.84
N GLY A 186 -2.52 -7.98 -19.80
CA GLY A 186 -3.10 -7.54 -18.54
C GLY A 186 -3.61 -8.73 -17.76
N LEU A 187 -3.17 -8.88 -16.52
CA LEU A 187 -3.63 -9.96 -15.68
C LEU A 187 -5.16 -10.06 -15.68
N VAL A 188 -5.85 -8.97 -15.35
CA VAL A 188 -7.30 -8.97 -15.15
C VAL A 188 -7.95 -9.50 -16.40
N THR A 189 -7.46 -9.05 -17.55
CA THR A 189 -7.89 -9.56 -18.85
C THR A 189 -7.70 -11.06 -18.98
N ARG A 190 -6.56 -11.60 -18.54
CA ARG A 190 -6.27 -13.04 -18.58
C ARG A 190 -7.13 -13.87 -17.60
N ILE A 191 -7.33 -13.41 -16.36
CA ILE A 191 -8.17 -14.11 -15.38
C ILE A 191 -9.63 -14.11 -15.80
N VAL A 192 -10.13 -12.96 -16.25
CA VAL A 192 -11.48 -12.83 -16.79
C VAL A 192 -11.68 -13.75 -17.99
N ALA A 193 -10.66 -13.92 -18.84
CA ALA A 193 -10.72 -14.86 -19.97
C ALA A 193 -10.76 -16.34 -19.55
N THR A 194 -10.34 -16.68 -18.33
CA THR A 194 -10.44 -18.05 -17.78
C THR A 194 -11.74 -18.31 -17.03
N ALA A 195 -12.53 -17.27 -16.75
CA ALA A 195 -13.79 -17.42 -16.04
C ALA A 195 -14.86 -18.00 -16.95
N GLU A 196 -15.77 -18.79 -16.38
CA GLU A 196 -16.88 -19.39 -17.13
C GLU A 196 -18.07 -18.44 -17.28
N ASN A 197 -18.15 -17.44 -16.39
CA ASN A 197 -19.21 -16.43 -16.34
C ASN A 197 -18.65 -15.03 -16.59
N PRO A 198 -19.50 -14.05 -17.01
CA PRO A 198 -19.09 -12.65 -17.08
C PRO A 198 -18.58 -12.12 -15.74
N VAL A 199 -17.41 -11.49 -15.76
CA VAL A 199 -16.72 -11.00 -14.56
C VAL A 199 -16.74 -9.48 -14.51
N LEU A 200 -17.19 -8.92 -13.38
CA LEU A 200 -17.14 -7.48 -13.12
C LEU A 200 -15.69 -7.01 -12.93
N ARG A 201 -15.22 -6.12 -13.80
CA ARG A 201 -13.90 -5.49 -13.64
C ARG A 201 -14.05 -4.19 -12.86
N ILE A 202 -13.39 -4.09 -11.72
CA ILE A 202 -13.45 -2.92 -10.85
C ILE A 202 -12.11 -2.20 -10.90
N TRP A 203 -12.13 -0.93 -11.30
CA TRP A 203 -10.97 -0.06 -11.22
C TRP A 203 -10.93 0.62 -9.85
N CYS A 204 -9.83 0.44 -9.13
CA CYS A 204 -9.61 0.95 -7.78
C CYS A 204 -9.85 2.47 -7.68
N ALA A 205 -10.88 2.88 -6.94
CA ALA A 205 -11.21 4.29 -6.73
C ALA A 205 -10.05 5.12 -6.13
N PRO A 206 -9.32 4.66 -5.08
CA PRO A 206 -8.11 5.34 -4.62
C PRO A 206 -7.07 5.63 -5.72
N HIS A 207 -6.88 4.70 -6.65
CA HIS A 207 -5.93 4.92 -7.75
C HIS A 207 -6.46 5.92 -8.77
N GLN A 208 -7.76 5.89 -9.09
CA GLN A 208 -8.37 6.90 -9.95
C GLN A 208 -8.23 8.31 -9.36
N ILE A 209 -8.46 8.45 -8.05
CA ILE A 209 -8.24 9.72 -7.35
C ILE A 209 -6.77 10.14 -7.45
N ASP A 210 -5.82 9.23 -7.17
CA ASP A 210 -4.37 9.52 -7.32
C ASP A 210 -4.02 10.04 -8.74
N LEU A 211 -4.65 9.51 -9.79
CA LEU A 211 -4.46 9.97 -11.17
C LEU A 211 -5.03 11.37 -11.41
N ILE A 212 -6.25 11.65 -10.93
CA ILE A 212 -6.89 12.96 -11.07
C ILE A 212 -6.07 14.03 -10.33
N VAL A 213 -5.64 13.74 -9.11
CA VAL A 213 -4.84 14.68 -8.32
C VAL A 213 -3.49 14.93 -8.97
N LYS A 214 -2.89 13.92 -9.60
CA LYS A 214 -1.69 14.08 -10.41
C LYS A 214 -1.88 15.08 -11.53
N GLN A 215 -2.94 14.91 -12.31
CA GLN A 215 -3.25 15.80 -13.41
C GLN A 215 -3.54 17.22 -12.91
N ALA A 216 -4.33 17.37 -11.85
CA ALA A 216 -4.65 18.67 -11.27
C ALA A 216 -3.38 19.42 -10.78
N ALA A 217 -2.46 18.72 -10.11
CA ALA A 217 -1.21 19.32 -9.66
C ALA A 217 -0.25 19.68 -10.80
N GLU A 218 -0.33 19.00 -11.94
CA GLU A 218 0.39 19.38 -13.17
C GLU A 218 -0.21 20.64 -13.83
N CYS A 219 -1.47 20.96 -13.57
CA CYS A 219 -2.09 22.21 -14.01
C CYS A 219 -1.68 23.41 -13.14
N VAL A 220 -1.37 23.21 -11.85
CA VAL A 220 -0.95 24.28 -10.94
C VAL A 220 0.37 24.89 -11.39
N ALA A 221 0.35 26.17 -11.76
CA ALA A 221 1.50 26.91 -12.26
C ALA A 221 2.24 26.15 -13.39
N TYR A 222 1.49 25.54 -14.31
CA TYR A 222 2.02 24.72 -15.40
C TYR A 222 3.00 23.61 -14.93
N GLY A 223 2.72 23.07 -13.74
CA GLY A 223 3.47 21.98 -13.12
C GLY A 223 4.79 22.40 -12.48
N THR A 224 5.11 23.70 -12.46
CA THR A 224 6.33 24.21 -11.82
C THR A 224 6.27 24.05 -10.30
N TRP A 225 5.10 24.26 -9.69
CA TRP A 225 4.89 24.12 -8.25
C TRP A 225 5.24 22.71 -7.75
N ILE A 226 4.70 21.67 -8.40
CA ILE A 226 4.92 20.29 -7.97
C ILE A 226 6.36 19.83 -8.25
N LYS A 227 6.96 20.25 -9.37
CA LYS A 227 8.37 19.99 -9.69
C LYS A 227 9.31 20.60 -8.64
N PHE A 228 9.06 21.85 -8.25
CA PHE A 228 9.82 22.51 -7.20
C PHE A 228 9.64 21.83 -5.85
N THR A 229 8.40 21.45 -5.49
CA THR A 229 8.10 20.73 -4.24
C THR A 229 8.96 19.46 -4.10
N TRP A 230 9.11 18.71 -5.21
CA TRP A 230 9.95 17.51 -5.23
C TRP A 230 11.45 17.82 -5.17
N SER A 231 11.94 18.77 -5.97
CA SER A 231 13.36 19.13 -5.94
C SER A 231 13.77 19.66 -4.56
N PHE A 232 12.91 20.47 -3.93
CA PHE A 232 13.14 21.00 -2.59
C PHE A 232 13.14 19.89 -1.54
N SER A 233 12.20 18.93 -1.60
CA SER A 233 12.21 17.76 -0.71
C SER A 233 13.52 16.95 -0.82
N VAL A 234 14.01 16.71 -2.04
CA VAL A 234 15.29 16.02 -2.27
C VAL A 234 16.44 16.82 -1.66
N PHE A 235 16.49 18.13 -1.91
CA PHE A 235 17.50 19.03 -1.34
C PHE A 235 17.50 18.98 0.19
N LEU A 236 16.35 19.15 0.84
CA LEU A 236 16.23 19.13 2.31
C LEU A 236 16.70 17.81 2.93
N ARG A 237 16.45 16.69 2.25
CA ARG A 237 16.88 15.36 2.72
C ARG A 237 18.39 15.13 2.67
N GLN A 238 19.10 15.89 1.84
CA GLN A 238 20.56 15.84 1.75
C GLN A 238 21.24 16.67 2.85
N GLN A 239 20.50 17.56 3.51
CA GLN A 239 21.05 18.43 4.55
C GLN A 239 21.06 17.73 5.92
N ALA A 240 22.17 17.06 6.23
CA ALA A 240 22.35 16.37 7.51
C ALA A 240 22.25 17.32 8.70
N ASN A 241 22.87 18.50 8.62
CA ASN A 241 22.83 19.52 9.67
C ASN A 241 21.40 20.01 9.95
N LEU A 242 20.62 20.23 8.90
CA LEU A 242 19.21 20.64 9.03
C LEU A 242 18.36 19.52 9.63
N THR A 243 18.59 18.26 9.22
CA THR A 243 17.91 17.10 9.80
C THR A 243 18.17 16.99 11.30
N THR A 244 19.42 17.18 11.74
CA THR A 244 19.79 17.21 13.15
C THR A 244 19.13 18.38 13.88
N ARG A 245 19.12 19.58 13.28
CA ARG A 245 18.52 20.79 13.86
C ARG A 245 17.01 20.66 14.09
N MET A 246 16.30 20.06 13.13
CA MET A 246 14.85 19.88 13.23
C MET A 246 14.47 18.61 14.01
N ASN A 247 15.43 17.72 14.29
CA ASN A 247 15.21 16.38 14.84
C ASN A 247 14.16 15.56 14.07
N VAL A 248 14.03 15.82 12.78
CA VAL A 248 13.12 15.11 11.87
C VAL A 248 13.65 15.15 10.46
N LYS A 249 13.45 14.07 9.72
CA LYS A 249 13.86 13.98 8.31
C LYS A 249 12.68 14.31 7.41
N CYS A 250 12.91 15.19 6.43
CA CYS A 250 11.93 15.50 5.41
C CYS A 250 11.38 14.22 4.75
N PRO A 251 10.05 14.05 4.57
CA PRO A 251 9.46 12.90 3.91
C PRO A 251 10.07 12.64 2.52
N LYS A 252 10.17 11.37 2.13
CA LYS A 252 10.66 10.98 0.80
C LYS A 252 9.53 11.14 -0.22
N GLN A 253 9.85 11.66 -1.39
CA GLN A 253 8.99 11.54 -2.57
C GLN A 253 8.69 10.06 -2.86
N THR A 254 7.44 9.77 -3.18
CA THR A 254 7.01 8.46 -3.70
C THR A 254 6.01 8.68 -4.84
N ASN A 255 5.65 7.59 -5.52
CA ASN A 255 4.66 7.61 -6.59
C ASN A 255 3.20 7.68 -6.07
N ARG A 256 2.96 7.68 -4.75
CA ARG A 256 1.62 7.72 -4.14
C ARG A 256 1.33 9.12 -3.58
N TRP A 257 0.19 9.70 -3.94
CA TRP A 257 -0.18 11.07 -3.57
C TRP A 257 -0.45 11.27 -2.07
N SER A 258 -0.81 10.20 -1.37
CA SER A 258 -0.80 10.15 0.10
C SER A 258 0.53 10.56 0.75
N HIS A 259 1.64 10.54 0.01
CA HIS A 259 2.93 11.05 0.50
C HIS A 259 3.11 12.55 0.27
N LEU A 260 2.40 13.15 -0.69
CA LEU A 260 2.42 14.60 -0.88
C LEU A 260 1.82 15.30 0.34
N GLY A 261 0.67 14.87 0.86
CA GLY A 261 0.09 15.50 2.06
C GLY A 261 1.01 15.45 3.27
N ARG A 262 1.71 14.33 3.49
CA ARG A 262 2.75 14.24 4.54
C ARG A 262 3.89 15.22 4.32
N LEU A 263 4.31 15.41 3.06
CA LEU A 263 5.33 16.39 2.71
C LEU A 263 4.84 17.83 2.94
N LEU A 264 3.64 18.17 2.48
CA LEU A 264 3.05 19.50 2.68
C LEU A 264 2.88 19.81 4.17
N THR A 265 2.38 18.85 4.95
CA THR A 265 2.30 18.94 6.41
C THR A 265 3.67 19.19 7.02
N PHE A 266 4.70 18.44 6.61
CA PHE A 266 6.06 18.64 7.09
C PHE A 266 6.59 20.05 6.78
N LEU A 267 6.38 20.54 5.56
CA LEU A 267 6.81 21.86 5.11
C LEU A 267 6.11 22.98 5.90
N LYS A 268 4.79 22.86 6.13
CA LYS A 268 4.01 23.81 6.93
C LYS A 268 4.50 23.83 8.39
N SER A 269 4.64 22.65 9.01
CA SER A 269 5.04 22.53 10.42
C SER A 269 6.45 23.03 10.72
N HIS A 270 7.39 22.85 9.78
CA HIS A 270 8.80 23.24 9.96
C HIS A 270 9.17 24.54 9.25
N ARG A 271 8.17 25.24 8.67
CA ARG A 271 8.36 26.44 7.85
C ARG A 271 9.38 27.43 8.39
N ARG A 272 9.29 27.80 9.68
CA ARG A 272 10.20 28.79 10.29
C ARG A 272 11.66 28.35 10.22
N GLN A 273 11.93 27.09 10.52
CA GLN A 273 13.28 26.52 10.49
C GLN A 273 13.81 26.37 9.06
N LEU A 274 12.92 26.06 8.11
CA LEU A 274 13.24 25.96 6.69
C LEU A 274 13.57 27.33 6.10
N ILE A 275 12.77 28.35 6.38
CA ILE A 275 13.03 29.73 5.92
C ILE A 275 14.35 30.25 6.51
N ALA A 276 14.57 30.09 7.82
CA ALA A 276 15.83 30.49 8.45
C ALA A 276 17.03 29.79 7.80
N TYR A 277 16.91 28.49 7.51
CA TYR A 277 17.95 27.74 6.78
C TYR A 277 18.21 28.33 5.39
N CYS A 278 17.17 28.62 4.62
CA CYS A 278 17.29 29.18 3.28
C CYS A 278 17.91 30.59 3.30
N VAL A 279 17.61 31.41 4.29
CA VAL A 279 18.23 32.74 4.47
C VAL A 279 19.72 32.61 4.83
N GLU A 280 20.06 31.71 5.74
CA GLU A 280 21.44 31.45 6.18
C GLU A 280 22.33 30.91 5.05
N ASN A 281 21.82 29.96 4.27
CA ASN A 281 22.62 29.18 3.34
C ASN A 281 22.43 29.58 1.87
N ARG A 282 21.44 30.44 1.58
CA ARG A 282 21.11 30.96 0.24
C ARG A 282 21.17 29.90 -0.87
N PRO A 283 20.40 28.80 -0.76
CA PRO A 283 20.38 27.79 -1.81
C PRO A 283 19.76 28.37 -3.08
N ASP A 284 20.28 27.96 -4.24
CA ASP A 284 19.79 28.41 -5.56
C ASP A 284 18.28 28.17 -5.76
N ASN A 285 17.73 27.16 -5.08
CA ASN A 285 16.33 26.77 -5.13
C ASN A 285 15.57 27.13 -3.84
N ALA A 286 15.75 28.34 -3.32
CA ALA A 286 14.98 28.81 -2.16
C ALA A 286 13.49 29.01 -2.54
N PRO A 287 12.52 28.59 -1.69
CA PRO A 287 11.11 28.77 -2.00
C PRO A 287 10.68 30.24 -1.98
N THR A 288 9.88 30.67 -2.95
CA THR A 288 9.32 32.03 -3.06
C THR A 288 8.05 32.21 -2.21
N TYR A 289 7.62 33.46 -2.01
CA TYR A 289 6.33 33.75 -1.36
C TYR A 289 5.15 33.18 -2.16
N GLU A 290 5.16 33.31 -3.48
CA GLU A 290 4.16 32.69 -4.37
C GLU A 290 4.08 31.18 -4.17
N TRP A 291 5.23 30.49 -4.16
CA TRP A 291 5.25 29.06 -3.94
C TRP A 291 4.71 28.66 -2.55
N TRP A 292 5.06 29.44 -1.51
CA TRP A 292 4.53 29.22 -0.18
C TRP A 292 3.02 29.44 -0.10
N LEU A 293 2.49 30.49 -0.74
CA LEU A 293 1.07 30.79 -0.79
C LEU A 293 0.29 29.62 -1.43
N VAL A 294 0.73 29.16 -2.61
CA VAL A 294 0.14 28.02 -3.31
C VAL A 294 0.21 26.74 -2.45
N THR A 295 1.35 26.49 -1.81
CA THR A 295 1.57 25.34 -0.92
C THR A 295 0.63 25.34 0.28
N PHE A 296 0.43 26.50 0.92
CA PHE A 296 -0.49 26.62 2.03
C PHE A 296 -1.95 26.45 1.60
N SER A 297 -2.31 26.97 0.43
CA SER A 297 -3.67 26.91 -0.13
C SER A 297 -4.07 25.51 -0.59
N ILE A 298 -3.13 24.73 -1.15
CA ILE A 298 -3.37 23.37 -1.64
C ILE A 298 -3.31 22.32 -0.53
N ALA A 299 -2.54 22.55 0.53
CA ALA A 299 -2.39 21.59 1.63
C ALA A 299 -3.73 21.05 2.20
N PRO A 300 -4.72 21.89 2.58
CA PRO A 300 -6.00 21.40 3.11
C PRO A 300 -6.79 20.55 2.10
N ILE A 301 -6.72 20.89 0.81
CA ILE A 301 -7.34 20.11 -0.28
C ILE A 301 -6.74 18.70 -0.32
N ILE A 302 -5.40 18.61 -0.31
CA ILE A 302 -4.67 17.34 -0.30
C ILE A 302 -4.95 16.53 0.98
N ASP A 303 -5.13 17.20 2.13
CA ASP A 303 -5.47 16.53 3.37
C ASP A 303 -6.87 15.90 3.32
N ALA A 304 -7.87 16.61 2.81
CA ALA A 304 -9.23 16.08 2.61
C ALA A 304 -9.23 14.85 1.66
N ILE A 305 -8.45 14.92 0.59
CA ILE A 305 -8.25 13.80 -0.33
C ILE A 305 -7.61 12.60 0.39
N ASN A 306 -6.55 12.82 1.19
CA ASN A 306 -5.85 11.74 1.88
C ASN A 306 -6.71 11.04 2.93
N VAL A 307 -7.55 11.79 3.64
CA VAL A 307 -8.55 11.22 4.55
C VAL A 307 -9.47 10.28 3.78
N THR A 308 -9.99 10.74 2.64
CA THR A 308 -10.89 9.93 1.80
C THR A 308 -10.19 8.69 1.25
N ILE A 309 -8.96 8.81 0.74
CA ILE A 309 -8.14 7.66 0.30
C ILE A 309 -7.97 6.65 1.43
N THR A 310 -7.72 7.10 2.66
CA THR A 310 -7.58 6.23 3.83
C THR A 310 -8.86 5.46 4.13
N ILE A 311 -10.02 6.13 4.03
CA ILE A 311 -11.33 5.50 4.20
C ILE A 311 -11.57 4.47 3.09
N LEU A 312 -11.33 4.84 1.83
CA LEU A 312 -11.49 3.97 0.66
C LEU A 312 -10.58 2.74 0.69
N GLN A 313 -9.48 2.77 1.44
CA GLN A 313 -8.56 1.65 1.66
C GLN A 313 -8.90 0.81 2.91
N SER A 314 -9.96 1.16 3.66
CA SER A 314 -10.37 0.42 4.84
C SER A 314 -10.82 -1.00 4.50
N ARG A 315 -10.40 -1.98 5.32
CA ARG A 315 -10.73 -3.40 5.12
C ARG A 315 -12.22 -3.72 5.29
N SER A 316 -12.96 -2.86 5.98
CA SER A 316 -14.39 -3.05 6.24
C SER A 316 -15.30 -2.27 5.28
N LEU A 317 -14.72 -1.50 4.35
CA LEU A 317 -15.52 -0.69 3.43
C LEU A 317 -16.11 -1.54 2.31
N LEU A 318 -17.42 -1.43 2.12
CA LEU A 318 -18.12 -2.08 1.01
C LEU A 318 -17.99 -1.25 -0.27
N ILE A 319 -17.96 -1.92 -1.43
CA ILE A 319 -17.94 -1.25 -2.74
C ILE A 319 -19.12 -0.28 -2.88
N ALA A 320 -20.31 -0.67 -2.43
CA ALA A 320 -21.51 0.17 -2.45
C ALA A 320 -21.39 1.46 -1.61
N GLN A 321 -20.44 1.54 -0.68
CA GLN A 321 -20.21 2.73 0.14
C GLN A 321 -19.21 3.70 -0.50
N GLN A 322 -18.40 3.25 -1.47
CA GLN A 322 -17.34 4.07 -2.08
C GLN A 322 -17.90 5.33 -2.72
N GLU A 323 -19.04 5.22 -3.42
CA GLU A 323 -19.71 6.35 -4.07
C GLU A 323 -20.04 7.46 -3.06
N SER A 324 -20.61 7.10 -1.91
CA SER A 324 -20.96 8.08 -0.88
C SER A 324 -19.74 8.84 -0.34
N HIS A 325 -18.60 8.17 -0.19
CA HIS A 325 -17.36 8.81 0.26
C HIS A 325 -16.73 9.70 -0.81
N ILE A 326 -16.83 9.32 -2.09
CA ILE A 326 -16.39 10.17 -3.20
C ILE A 326 -17.27 11.42 -3.27
N ASN A 327 -18.60 11.27 -3.18
CA ASN A 327 -19.52 12.41 -3.18
C ASN A 327 -19.28 13.32 -1.97
N ALA A 328 -18.99 12.76 -0.79
CA ALA A 328 -18.62 13.53 0.39
C ALA A 328 -17.31 14.30 0.20
N LEU A 329 -16.29 13.71 -0.47
CA LEU A 329 -15.07 14.41 -0.83
C LEU A 329 -15.36 15.57 -1.78
N VAL A 330 -16.15 15.34 -2.84
CA VAL A 330 -16.55 16.40 -3.79
C VAL A 330 -17.26 17.53 -3.05
N GLY A 331 -18.23 17.23 -2.18
CA GLY A 331 -18.92 18.23 -1.37
C GLY A 331 -17.98 18.99 -0.43
N THR A 332 -17.01 18.30 0.18
CA THR A 332 -16.00 18.94 1.04
C THR A 332 -15.11 19.90 0.26
N LEU A 333 -14.67 19.50 -0.94
CA LEU A 333 -13.84 20.35 -1.79
C LEU A 333 -14.62 21.54 -2.36
N ALA A 334 -15.87 21.33 -2.75
CA ALA A 334 -16.75 22.38 -3.23
C ALA A 334 -17.02 23.42 -2.13
N ALA A 335 -17.34 22.98 -0.91
CA ALA A 335 -17.56 23.86 0.22
C ALA A 335 -16.30 24.60 0.70
N MET A 336 -15.10 24.03 0.48
CA MET A 336 -13.84 24.67 0.87
C MET A 336 -13.53 25.93 0.05
N LEU A 337 -14.03 26.00 -1.18
CA LEU A 337 -13.77 27.09 -2.12
C LEU A 337 -15.06 27.76 -2.61
N ASP A 338 -16.20 27.51 -1.95
CA ASP A 338 -17.54 27.98 -2.35
C ASP A 338 -17.84 27.79 -3.85
N VAL A 339 -17.50 26.60 -4.38
CA VAL A 339 -17.70 26.29 -5.80
C VAL A 339 -19.19 26.27 -6.14
N ALA A 340 -19.58 27.07 -7.13
CA ALA A 340 -20.93 27.08 -7.69
C ALA A 340 -20.93 26.54 -9.13
N ILE A 341 -22.05 25.94 -9.54
CA ILE A 341 -22.26 25.51 -10.94
C ILE A 341 -22.93 26.66 -11.69
N VAL A 342 -22.38 27.03 -12.83
CA VAL A 342 -22.92 28.07 -13.72
C VAL A 342 -23.99 27.46 -14.61
N GLU A 343 -25.21 28.00 -14.55
CA GLU A 343 -26.30 27.58 -15.45
C GLU A 343 -26.19 28.24 -16.83
N GLN A 344 -26.71 27.59 -17.87
CA GLN A 344 -26.70 28.15 -19.23
C GLN A 344 -27.43 29.48 -19.29
N GLY A 345 -26.69 30.58 -19.54
CA GLY A 345 -27.24 31.93 -19.73
C GLY A 345 -27.02 32.90 -18.57
N GLU A 346 -26.34 32.50 -17.49
CA GLU A 346 -25.91 33.43 -16.45
C GLU A 346 -24.80 34.37 -16.96
N SER A 347 -24.94 35.67 -16.69
CA SER A 347 -23.86 36.64 -16.91
C SER A 347 -22.80 36.44 -15.84
N ILE A 348 -21.59 36.09 -16.27
CA ILE A 348 -20.42 35.96 -15.42
C ILE A 348 -19.70 37.31 -15.42
N ASP A 349 -19.35 37.81 -14.24
CA ASP A 349 -18.43 38.93 -14.12
C ASP A 349 -17.01 38.38 -14.03
N ASP A 350 -16.22 38.56 -15.08
CA ASP A 350 -14.86 38.00 -15.17
C ASP A 350 -13.89 38.63 -14.14
N ASP A 351 -14.26 39.78 -13.54
CA ASP A 351 -13.43 40.46 -12.53
C ASP A 351 -13.65 39.89 -11.10
N ASP A 352 -14.84 39.34 -10.82
CA ASP A 352 -15.22 38.86 -9.47
C ASP A 352 -15.23 37.33 -9.34
N ASP A 353 -15.31 36.59 -10.45
CA ASP A 353 -15.43 35.14 -10.48
C ASP A 353 -14.27 34.48 -11.27
N VAL A 354 -13.67 33.43 -10.70
CA VAL A 354 -12.78 32.51 -11.44
C VAL A 354 -13.61 31.37 -12.01
N VAL A 355 -13.69 31.27 -13.33
CA VAL A 355 -14.50 30.26 -14.03
C VAL A 355 -13.65 29.20 -14.71
N TYR A 356 -14.02 27.94 -14.49
CA TYR A 356 -13.46 26.79 -15.19
C TYR A 356 -14.59 25.85 -15.63
N GLU A 357 -14.75 25.70 -16.95
CA GLU A 357 -15.83 24.94 -17.58
C GLU A 357 -17.23 25.41 -17.11
N SER A 358 -17.90 24.62 -16.27
CA SER A 358 -19.23 24.92 -15.71
C SER A 358 -19.17 25.28 -14.22
N MET A 359 -17.97 25.45 -13.67
CA MET A 359 -17.76 25.78 -12.26
C MET A 359 -17.25 27.21 -12.16
N ARG A 360 -17.74 27.95 -11.17
CA ARG A 360 -17.21 29.25 -10.77
C ARG A 360 -16.84 29.25 -9.30
N ILE A 361 -15.84 30.07 -8.97
CA ILE A 361 -15.40 30.34 -7.62
C ILE A 361 -15.27 31.87 -7.47
N PRO A 362 -15.98 32.50 -6.52
CA PRO A 362 -15.79 33.91 -6.24
C PRO A 362 -14.36 34.20 -5.77
N VAL A 363 -13.76 35.28 -6.28
CA VAL A 363 -12.42 35.72 -5.87
C VAL A 363 -12.36 35.94 -4.35
N ASP A 364 -13.41 36.52 -3.76
CA ASP A 364 -13.54 36.71 -2.30
C ASP A 364 -13.42 35.40 -1.52
N SER A 365 -13.99 34.30 -2.03
CA SER A 365 -13.91 32.98 -1.39
C SER A 365 -12.48 32.41 -1.46
N ILE A 366 -11.73 32.69 -2.54
CA ILE A 366 -10.31 32.32 -2.65
C ILE A 366 -9.49 33.09 -1.62
N VAL A 367 -9.72 34.40 -1.51
CA VAL A 367 -9.03 35.28 -0.56
C VAL A 367 -9.35 34.85 0.88
N ALA A 368 -10.62 34.61 1.20
CA ALA A 368 -11.05 34.08 2.50
C ALA A 368 -10.35 32.75 2.84
N HIS A 369 -10.30 31.80 1.89
CA HIS A 369 -9.59 30.53 2.07
C HIS A 369 -8.10 30.73 2.36
N ILE A 370 -7.44 31.69 1.70
CA ILE A 370 -6.04 32.05 1.96
C ILE A 370 -5.86 32.58 3.39
N HIS A 371 -6.74 33.49 3.84
CA HIS A 371 -6.70 34.01 5.20
C HIS A 371 -6.90 32.92 6.25
N ASP A 372 -7.77 31.95 5.98
CA ASP A 372 -8.01 30.79 6.84
C ASP A 372 -6.78 29.86 6.96
N GLN A 373 -5.82 29.92 6.03
CA GLN A 373 -4.55 29.19 6.15
C GLN A 373 -3.59 29.80 7.19
N GLY A 374 -3.96 30.95 7.76
CA GLY A 374 -3.27 31.62 8.86
C GLY A 374 -2.31 32.72 8.41
N SER A 375 -1.80 33.47 9.40
CA SER A 375 -1.09 34.74 9.19
C SER A 375 0.12 34.70 8.25
N PHE A 376 0.77 33.54 8.08
CA PHE A 376 1.85 33.43 7.11
C PHE A 376 1.36 33.38 5.67
N ALA A 377 0.25 32.70 5.39
CA ALA A 377 -0.33 32.67 4.05
C ALA A 377 -0.84 34.07 3.67
N THR A 378 -1.54 34.75 4.59
CA THR A 378 -1.92 36.16 4.44
C THR A 378 -0.72 37.04 4.12
N LYS A 379 0.37 36.94 4.91
CA LYS A 379 1.58 37.69 4.60
C LYS A 379 2.12 37.41 3.18
N CYS A 380 2.11 36.15 2.74
CA CYS A 380 2.57 35.82 1.38
C CYS A 380 1.68 36.46 0.32
N TYR A 381 0.36 36.54 0.57
CA TYR A 381 -0.60 37.20 -0.31
C TYR A 381 -0.36 38.71 -0.37
N ASP A 382 -0.26 39.38 0.78
CA ASP A 382 -0.05 40.84 0.86
C ASP A 382 1.25 41.28 0.16
N GLU A 383 2.31 40.47 0.23
CA GLU A 383 3.59 40.74 -0.44
C GLU A 383 3.51 40.59 -1.98
N LEU A 384 2.55 39.80 -2.49
CA LEU A 384 2.32 39.58 -3.91
C LEU A 384 1.28 40.54 -4.50
N ASN A 385 0.36 41.04 -3.68
CA ASN A 385 -0.63 42.05 -4.05
C ASN A 385 -0.56 43.26 -3.10
N PRO A 386 0.48 44.11 -3.20
CA PRO A 386 0.73 45.21 -2.25
C PRO A 386 -0.23 46.41 -2.39
N GLY A 387 -1.42 46.22 -3.00
CA GLY A 387 -2.30 47.28 -3.49
C GLY A 387 -3.72 47.33 -2.94
N GLU A 388 -4.10 46.46 -1.99
CA GLU A 388 -5.35 46.57 -1.21
C GLU A 388 -5.11 47.06 0.22
#